data_AF-A0AAW2AVT6-F1
#
_entry.id   AF-A0AAW2AVT6-F1
#
_cell.length_a   1.000
_cell.length_b   1.000
_cell.length_c   1.000
_cell.angle_alpha   90.00
_cell.angle_beta   90.00
_cell.angle_gamma   90.00
#
_symmetry.space_group_name_H-M   'P 1'
#
loop_
_entity.id
_entity.type
_entity.pdbx_description
1 polymer ?
#
loop_
_entity_poly.entity_id
_entity_poly.type
_entity_poly.pdbx_seq_one_letter_code
_entity_poly.pdbx_strand_id
1 'polypeptide(L)'
;MESGSLQAERYISFTMQDIHYILTGEPNIEQTPAMTKYLSFYSELMKDPLNFAVGLLPCARLWVWLAENLKTPPNNAYYTWKKENMDGNPEEDYEALLNKHLDTDEKVKKTNTIFHKQMQNEHDFFYSS
;
A
#
# COMPACT_ATOMS: atom_id res chain seq x y z
N MET A 1 -2.87 -34.75 -8.85
CA MET A 1 -2.95 -33.76 -7.77
C MET A 1 -2.75 -32.38 -8.40
N GLU A 2 -3.83 -31.76 -8.86
CA GLU A 2 -3.87 -30.31 -9.12
C GLU A 2 -4.76 -29.72 -8.02
N SER A 3 -4.18 -29.38 -6.88
CA SER A 3 -4.96 -28.88 -5.73
C SER A 3 -4.31 -27.63 -5.18
N GLY A 4 -4.76 -26.47 -5.66
CA GLY A 4 -4.38 -25.18 -5.10
C GLY A 4 -4.96 -23.96 -5.84
N SER A 5 -4.86 -23.92 -7.18
CA SER A 5 -5.25 -22.75 -7.99
C SER A 5 -6.77 -22.56 -8.09
N LEU A 6 -7.52 -23.65 -8.31
CA LEU A 6 -8.97 -23.64 -8.53
C LEU A 6 -9.79 -23.04 -7.38
N GLN A 7 -9.27 -23.07 -6.14
CA GLN A 7 -9.96 -22.53 -4.97
C GLN A 7 -9.78 -21.01 -4.84
N ALA A 8 -8.57 -20.51 -5.10
CA ALA A 8 -8.28 -19.07 -5.08
C ALA A 8 -8.98 -18.33 -6.22
N GLU A 9 -8.95 -18.90 -7.44
CA GLU A 9 -9.64 -18.33 -8.59
C GLU A 9 -11.16 -18.27 -8.38
N ARG A 10 -11.75 -19.33 -7.83
CA ARG A 10 -13.18 -19.32 -7.45
C ARG A 10 -13.47 -18.25 -6.41
N TYR A 11 -12.66 -18.17 -5.36
CA TYR A 11 -12.86 -17.17 -4.31
C TYR A 11 -12.83 -15.75 -4.88
N ILE A 12 -11.81 -15.43 -5.69
CA ILE A 12 -11.71 -14.15 -6.39
C ILE A 12 -12.95 -13.91 -7.26
N SER A 13 -13.41 -14.91 -8.01
CA SER A 13 -14.57 -14.75 -8.89
C SER A 13 -15.86 -14.44 -8.13
N PHE A 14 -16.11 -15.11 -6.99
CA PHE A 14 -17.27 -14.86 -6.15
C PHE A 14 -17.18 -13.49 -5.47
N THR A 15 -16.03 -13.14 -4.91
CA THR A 15 -15.81 -11.83 -4.30
C THR A 15 -16.00 -10.69 -5.31
N MET A 16 -15.47 -10.84 -6.54
CA MET A 16 -15.68 -9.85 -7.61
C MET A 16 -17.14 -9.75 -8.03
N GLN A 17 -17.86 -10.88 -8.09
CA GLN A 17 -19.29 -10.88 -8.37
C GLN A 17 -20.10 -10.14 -7.30
N ASP A 18 -19.82 -10.39 -6.02
CA ASP A 18 -20.48 -9.73 -4.90
C ASP A 18 -20.18 -8.22 -4.88
N ILE A 19 -18.92 -7.83 -5.10
CA ILE A 19 -18.51 -6.43 -5.24
C ILE A 19 -19.27 -5.76 -6.38
N HIS A 20 -19.33 -6.39 -7.56
CA HIS A 20 -20.07 -5.86 -8.71
C HIS A 20 -21.56 -5.71 -8.41
N TYR A 21 -22.16 -6.67 -7.69
CA TYR A 21 -23.56 -6.60 -7.30
C TYR A 21 -23.84 -5.46 -6.31
N ILE A 22 -22.97 -5.29 -5.30
CA ILE A 22 -23.11 -4.23 -4.28
C ILE A 22 -22.92 -2.84 -4.89
N LEU A 23 -22.00 -2.70 -5.85
CA LEU A 23 -21.66 -1.41 -6.48
C LEU A 23 -22.50 -1.10 -7.73
N THR A 24 -23.55 -1.88 -8.02
CA THR A 24 -24.36 -1.69 -9.22
C THR A 24 -25.02 -0.30 -9.22
N GLY A 25 -24.58 0.59 -10.11
CA GLY A 25 -25.11 1.95 -10.26
C GLY A 25 -24.22 3.06 -9.73
N GLU A 26 -23.15 2.73 -9.00
CA GLU A 26 -22.10 3.69 -8.67
C GLU A 26 -21.22 3.95 -9.91
N PRO A 27 -20.83 5.20 -10.17
CA PRO A 27 -19.87 5.49 -11.23
C PRO A 27 -18.54 4.80 -10.92
N ASN A 28 -17.86 4.32 -11.96
CA ASN A 28 -16.50 3.80 -11.79
C ASN A 28 -15.61 4.89 -11.18
N ILE A 29 -14.75 4.50 -10.25
CA ILE A 29 -13.69 5.38 -9.77
C ILE A 29 -12.68 5.55 -10.90
N GLU A 30 -12.70 6.72 -11.53
CA GLU A 30 -11.73 7.09 -12.55
C GLU A 30 -10.36 7.30 -11.89
N GLN A 31 -9.36 6.53 -12.34
CA GLN A 31 -8.01 6.65 -11.80
C GLN A 31 -7.39 7.98 -12.21
N THR A 32 -6.87 8.73 -11.24
CA THR A 32 -6.05 9.91 -11.54
C THR A 32 -4.68 9.47 -12.10
N PRO A 33 -3.98 10.34 -12.85
CA PRO A 33 -2.62 10.04 -13.30
C PRO A 33 -1.66 9.66 -12.16
N ALA A 34 -1.84 10.24 -10.97
CA ALA A 34 -1.05 9.89 -9.78
C ALA A 34 -1.36 8.47 -9.29
N MET A 35 -2.64 8.08 -9.23
CA MET A 35 -3.06 6.71 -8.89
C MET A 35 -2.47 5.70 -9.86
N THR A 36 -2.58 5.95 -11.17
CA THR A 36 -2.03 5.06 -12.20
C THR A 36 -0.51 4.92 -12.07
N LYS A 37 0.21 6.03 -11.90
CA LYS A 37 1.67 6.02 -11.69
C LYS A 37 2.05 5.23 -10.44
N TYR A 38 1.36 5.46 -9.32
CA TYR A 38 1.57 4.79 -8.05
C TYR A 38 1.38 3.26 -8.19
N LEU A 39 0.26 2.81 -8.78
CA LEU A 39 -0.06 1.39 -8.97
C LEU A 39 0.85 0.71 -10.01
N SER A 40 1.24 1.42 -11.07
CA SER A 40 2.19 0.91 -12.06
C SER A 40 3.55 0.62 -11.43
N PHE A 41 4.00 1.46 -10.48
CA PHE A 41 5.26 1.25 -9.80
C PHE A 41 5.22 0.00 -8.94
N TYR A 42 4.13 -0.24 -8.20
CA TYR A 42 3.95 -1.53 -7.51
C TYR A 42 4.00 -2.72 -8.47
N SER A 43 3.34 -2.61 -9.63
CA SER A 43 3.34 -3.67 -10.64
C SER A 43 4.75 -4.01 -11.16
N GLU A 44 5.62 -3.01 -11.26
CA GLU A 44 7.03 -3.23 -11.59
C GLU A 44 7.79 -3.93 -10.46
N LEU A 45 7.56 -3.52 -9.21
CA LEU A 45 8.27 -4.05 -8.03
C LEU A 45 7.87 -5.49 -7.70
N MET A 46 6.64 -5.91 -7.98
CA MET A 46 6.14 -7.29 -7.71
C MET A 46 7.01 -8.40 -8.32
N LYS A 47 7.86 -8.08 -9.31
CA LYS A 47 8.83 -9.01 -9.92
C LYS A 47 9.93 -9.46 -8.96
N ASP A 48 10.17 -8.71 -7.88
CA ASP A 48 11.19 -8.97 -6.87
C ASP A 48 10.57 -8.75 -5.48
N PRO A 49 10.37 -9.81 -4.68
CA PRO A 49 9.68 -9.71 -3.39
C PRO A 49 10.32 -8.73 -2.40
N LEU A 50 11.65 -8.57 -2.42
CA LEU A 50 12.35 -7.63 -1.55
C LEU A 50 12.08 -6.19 -1.97
N ASN A 51 12.17 -5.92 -3.27
CA ASN A 51 11.84 -4.60 -3.82
C ASN A 51 10.36 -4.25 -3.59
N PHE A 52 9.46 -5.23 -3.69
CA PHE A 52 8.05 -5.03 -3.41
C PHE A 52 7.80 -4.72 -1.94
N ALA A 53 8.39 -5.47 -1.01
CA ALA A 53 8.30 -5.18 0.42
C ALA A 53 8.83 -3.78 0.77
N VAL A 54 9.98 -3.38 0.20
CA VAL A 54 10.51 -2.02 0.36
C VAL A 54 9.55 -0.97 -0.22
N GLY A 55 8.91 -1.27 -1.34
CA GLY A 55 7.87 -0.41 -1.92
C GLY A 55 6.65 -0.26 -1.03
N LEU A 56 6.26 -1.27 -0.25
CA LEU A 56 5.10 -1.18 0.65
C LEU A 56 5.40 -0.41 1.94
N LEU A 57 6.67 -0.29 2.32
CA LEU A 57 7.06 0.35 3.58
C LEU A 57 6.64 1.83 3.70
N PRO A 58 6.76 2.68 2.66
CA PRO A 58 6.28 4.07 2.67
C PRO A 58 4.83 4.23 3.12
N CYS A 59 3.88 3.50 2.54
CA CYS A 59 2.47 3.65 2.92
C CYS A 59 2.23 3.21 4.37
N ALA A 60 2.80 2.06 4.74
CA ALA A 60 2.65 1.48 6.07
C ALA A 60 3.19 2.40 7.17
N ARG A 61 4.32 3.10 6.95
CA ARG A 61 4.89 4.05 7.92
C ARG A 61 4.23 5.43 7.86
N LEU A 62 4.01 5.96 6.66
CA LEU A 62 3.57 7.35 6.50
C LEU A 62 2.16 7.57 7.03
N TRP A 63 1.24 6.63 6.78
CA TRP A 63 -0.15 6.79 7.19
C TRP A 63 -0.30 6.78 8.72
N VAL A 64 0.43 5.88 9.39
CA VAL A 64 0.53 5.84 10.86
C VAL A 64 1.12 7.15 11.38
N TRP A 65 2.26 7.57 10.83
CA TRP A 65 2.92 8.80 11.25
C TRP A 65 2.01 10.03 11.08
N LEU A 66 1.30 10.15 9.95
CA LEU A 66 0.33 11.23 9.72
C LEU A 66 -0.79 11.19 10.77
N ALA A 67 -1.36 10.02 11.01
CA ALA A 67 -2.44 9.84 11.97
C ALA A 67 -2.02 10.24 13.39
N GLU A 68 -0.82 9.87 13.83
CA GLU A 68 -0.28 10.26 15.14
C GLU A 68 -0.04 11.77 15.24
N ASN A 69 0.46 12.40 14.17
CA ASN A 69 0.92 13.79 14.20
C ASN A 69 -0.16 14.82 13.84
N LEU A 70 -1.28 14.41 13.23
CA LEU A 70 -2.39 15.31 12.90
C LEU A 70 -3.11 15.80 14.16
N LYS A 71 -3.23 17.13 14.30
CA LYS A 71 -3.99 17.79 15.37
C LYS A 71 -5.49 17.84 15.03
N THR A 72 -6.13 16.68 15.01
CA THR A 72 -7.55 16.54 14.70
C THR A 72 -8.35 16.25 15.97
N PRO A 73 -9.23 17.17 16.42
CA PRO A 73 -10.03 16.95 17.63
C PRO A 73 -11.14 15.92 17.41
N PRO A 74 -11.66 15.26 18.48
CA PRO A 74 -12.66 14.19 18.37
C PRO A 74 -14.00 14.58 17.70
N ASN A 75 -14.33 15.87 17.67
CA ASN A 75 -15.54 16.39 17.05
C ASN A 75 -15.35 16.75 15.55
N ASN A 76 -14.16 16.52 14.99
CA ASN A 76 -13.90 16.76 13.58
C ASN A 76 -14.43 15.59 12.72
N ALA A 77 -15.00 15.90 11.56
CA ALA A 77 -15.54 14.90 10.63
C ALA A 77 -14.52 13.84 10.17
N TYR A 78 -13.22 14.17 10.18
CA TYR A 78 -12.13 13.28 9.78
C TYR A 78 -11.45 12.57 10.96
N TYR A 79 -11.99 12.68 12.18
CA TYR A 79 -11.41 12.03 13.35
C TYR A 79 -11.40 10.50 13.24
N THR A 80 -12.42 9.91 12.61
CA THR A 80 -12.47 8.45 12.36
C THR A 80 -11.28 7.99 11.53
N TRP A 81 -10.97 8.69 10.43
CA TRP A 81 -9.80 8.39 9.60
C TRP A 81 -8.50 8.45 10.41
N LYS A 82 -8.34 9.47 11.27
CA LYS A 82 -7.17 9.55 12.18
C LYS A 82 -7.10 8.30 13.05
N LYS A 83 -8.16 7.98 13.77
CA LYS A 83 -8.17 6.87 14.74
C LYS A 83 -7.87 5.53 14.06
N GLU A 84 -8.45 5.28 12.89
CA GLU A 84 -8.29 4.03 12.16
C GLU A 84 -6.87 3.80 11.60
N ASN A 85 -6.07 4.86 11.49
CA ASN A 85 -4.70 4.79 10.98
C ASN A 85 -3.62 4.80 12.08
N MET A 86 -3.96 4.92 13.36
CA MET A 86 -2.96 5.05 14.44
C MET A 86 -2.34 3.72 14.90
N ASP A 87 -3.00 2.58 14.68
CA ASP A 87 -2.65 1.31 15.35
C ASP A 87 -1.65 0.42 14.57
N GLY A 88 -0.89 0.96 13.63
CA GLY A 88 0.07 0.19 12.82
C GLY A 88 1.46 0.09 13.43
N ASN A 89 2.08 -1.10 13.40
CA ASN A 89 3.46 -1.34 13.83
C ASN A 89 4.36 -1.80 12.66
N PRO A 90 4.53 -0.99 11.60
CA PRO A 90 5.27 -1.38 10.41
C PRO A 90 6.76 -1.68 10.67
N GLU A 91 7.30 -1.23 11.79
CA GLU A 91 8.68 -1.56 12.17
C GLU A 91 8.80 -3.05 12.53
N GLU A 92 7.87 -3.58 13.33
CA GLU A 92 7.86 -5.00 13.71
C GLU A 92 7.69 -5.93 12.49
N ASP A 93 6.84 -5.53 11.54
CA ASP A 93 6.49 -6.35 10.38
C ASP A 93 7.61 -6.41 9.31
N TYR A 94 8.37 -5.33 9.16
CA TYR A 94 9.35 -5.19 8.06
C TYR A 94 10.79 -5.32 8.53
N GLU A 95 11.12 -4.96 9.77
CA GLU A 95 12.51 -4.86 10.23
C GLU A 95 13.27 -6.18 10.06
N ALA A 96 12.71 -7.30 10.51
CA ALA A 96 13.37 -8.61 10.42
C ALA A 96 13.62 -9.02 8.95
N LEU A 97 12.68 -8.74 8.05
CA LEU A 97 12.81 -9.02 6.61
C LEU A 97 13.91 -8.15 5.99
N LEU A 98 13.89 -6.85 6.25
CA LEU A 98 14.84 -5.91 5.66
C LEU A 98 16.25 -6.14 6.18
N ASN A 99 16.43 -6.32 7.49
CA ASN A 99 17.74 -6.60 8.09
C ASN A 99 18.36 -7.90 7.56
N LYS A 100 17.53 -8.91 7.29
CA LYS A 100 17.99 -10.19 6.74
C LYS A 100 18.46 -10.10 5.28
N HIS A 101 17.83 -9.24 4.48
CA HIS A 101 18.00 -9.26 3.02
C HIS A 101 18.74 -8.05 2.43
N LEU A 102 18.87 -6.95 3.19
CA LEU A 102 19.67 -5.76 2.86
C LEU A 102 21.09 -5.87 3.44
N ASP A 103 21.79 -6.92 3.05
CA ASP A 103 23.11 -7.32 3.57
C ASP A 103 24.30 -6.72 2.79
N THR A 104 24.04 -5.96 1.73
CA THR A 104 25.08 -5.30 0.92
C THR A 104 24.74 -3.84 0.64
N ASP A 105 25.77 -3.01 0.52
CA ASP A 105 25.63 -1.58 0.19
C ASP A 105 24.88 -1.36 -1.14
N GLU A 106 25.08 -2.26 -2.11
CA GLU A 106 24.39 -2.20 -3.39
C GLU A 106 22.88 -2.40 -3.23
N LYS A 107 22.46 -3.41 -2.45
CA LYS A 107 21.04 -3.66 -2.17
C LYS A 107 20.43 -2.52 -1.37
N VAL A 108 21.13 -2.01 -0.36
CA VAL A 108 20.70 -0.85 0.43
C VAL A 108 20.49 0.37 -0.46
N LYS A 109 21.45 0.70 -1.33
CA LYS A 109 21.36 1.85 -2.22
C LYS A 109 20.20 1.72 -3.22
N LYS A 110 20.03 0.53 -3.82
CA LYS A 110 18.93 0.25 -4.75
C LYS A 110 17.58 0.40 -4.06
N THR A 111 17.41 -0.24 -2.90
CA THR A 111 16.14 -0.24 -2.16
C THR A 111 15.81 1.12 -1.56
N ASN A 112 16.80 1.90 -1.11
CA ASN A 112 16.60 3.30 -0.75
C ASN A 112 16.02 4.12 -1.92
N THR A 113 16.47 3.88 -3.15
CA THR A 113 15.91 4.57 -4.32
C THR A 113 14.43 4.23 -4.53
N ILE A 114 14.06 2.96 -4.30
CA ILE A 114 12.67 2.48 -4.37
C ILE A 114 11.81 3.16 -3.29
N PHE A 115 12.29 3.14 -2.04
CA PHE A 115 11.60 3.77 -0.91
C PHE A 115 11.31 5.26 -1.18
N HIS A 116 12.32 6.04 -1.60
CA HIS A 116 12.13 7.46 -1.90
C HIS A 116 11.18 7.69 -3.08
N LYS A 117 11.26 6.86 -4.13
CA LYS A 117 10.36 6.98 -5.27
C LYS A 117 8.91 6.71 -4.88
N GLN A 118 8.67 5.77 -3.97
CA GLN A 118 7.33 5.50 -3.51
C GLN A 118 6.83 6.52 -2.47
N MET A 119 7.70 7.08 -1.63
CA MET A 119 7.37 8.28 -0.83
C MET A 119 6.95 9.46 -1.71
N GLN A 120 7.59 9.64 -2.87
CA GLN A 120 7.17 10.66 -3.84
C GLN A 120 5.80 10.32 -4.44
N ASN A 121 5.53 9.05 -4.73
CA ASN A 121 4.21 8.65 -5.23
C ASN A 121 3.11 8.86 -4.18
N GLU A 122 3.37 8.62 -2.88
CA GLU A 122 2.45 8.98 -1.77
C GLU A 122 2.16 10.49 -1.77
N HIS A 123 3.21 11.31 -1.82
CA HIS A 123 3.07 12.75 -1.90
C HIS A 123 2.20 13.17 -3.09
N ASP A 124 2.49 12.65 -4.29
CA ASP A 124 1.75 12.97 -5.52
C ASP A 124 0.29 12.53 -5.42
N PHE A 125 0.02 11.36 -4.79
CA PHE A 125 -1.33 10.88 -4.54
C PHE A 125 -2.12 11.87 -3.67
N PHE A 126 -1.60 12.22 -2.49
CA PHE A 126 -2.26 13.19 -1.59
C PHE A 126 -2.40 14.58 -2.22
N TYR A 127 -1.41 15.03 -3.00
CA TYR A 127 -1.44 16.34 -3.64
C TYR A 127 -2.47 16.44 -4.78
N SER A 128 -2.74 15.34 -5.48
CA SER A 128 -3.68 15.28 -6.61
C SER A 128 -5.12 14.95 -6.21
N SER A 129 -5.36 14.77 -4.91
CA SER A 129 -6.65 14.42 -4.29
C SER A 129 -7.61 15.60 -4.19
#